data_AF-A0A957JCK5-F1
#
_entry.id   AF-A0A957JCK5-F1
#
_cell.length_a   1.000
_cell.length_b   1.000
_cell.length_c   1.000
_cell.angle_alpha   90.00
_cell.angle_beta   90.00
_cell.angle_gamma   90.00
#
_symmetry.space_group_name_H-M   'P 1'
#
loop_
_entity.id
_entity.type
_entity.pdbx_description
1 polymer ?
#
loop_
_entity_poly.entity_id
_entity_poly.type
_entity_poly.pdbx_seq_one_letter_code
_entity_poly.pdbx_strand_id
1 'polypeptide(L)'
;YGIADYHLMVGALEDPLAQGLLDTVNVAFLGTRAPSAKQLVAVSPTHHVSANTPPMFIWATAADGLVPVAHSTRMANSLADAGIPFELHIFEEGQHGLSLADQTTAGSILELDADAAQWITLAGNWLRKRFALSIPA
;
A
#
# COMPACT_ATOMS: atom_id res chain seq x y z
N TYR A 1 -6.47 8.05 -1.91
CA TYR A 1 -5.44 7.00 -1.91
C TYR A 1 -5.99 5.85 -1.10
N GLY A 2 -6.60 4.86 -1.74
CA GLY A 2 -7.00 3.62 -1.10
C GLY A 2 -6.34 2.51 -1.89
N ILE A 3 -5.21 1.99 -1.39
CA ILE A 3 -4.63 0.73 -1.89
C ILE A 3 -5.44 -0.39 -1.24
N ALA A 4 -6.75 -0.38 -1.46
CA ALA A 4 -7.64 -1.45 -1.06
C ALA A 4 -7.88 -2.28 -2.31
N ASP A 5 -7.20 -3.42 -2.44
CA ASP A 5 -7.66 -4.45 -3.36
C ASP A 5 -8.90 -5.08 -2.72
N TYR A 6 -10.07 -4.55 -3.07
CA TYR A 6 -11.34 -5.00 -2.52
C TYR A 6 -11.63 -6.47 -2.84
N HIS A 7 -10.95 -7.05 -3.83
CA HIS A 7 -11.02 -8.48 -4.08
C HIS A 7 -10.46 -9.30 -2.91
N LEU A 8 -9.49 -8.79 -2.16
CA LEU A 8 -8.95 -9.42 -0.95
C LEU A 8 -9.81 -9.19 0.30
N MET A 9 -10.63 -8.15 0.29
CA MET A 9 -11.41 -7.75 1.47
C MET A 9 -12.74 -8.52 1.59
N VAL A 10 -13.14 -9.26 0.54
CA VAL A 10 -14.36 -10.09 0.57
C VAL A 10 -14.14 -11.29 1.50
N GLY A 11 -14.81 -11.26 2.66
CA GLY A 11 -14.85 -12.37 3.61
C GLY A 11 -13.82 -12.32 4.75
N ALA A 12 -13.07 -11.22 4.89
CA ALA A 12 -11.93 -11.15 5.81
C ALA A 12 -12.24 -10.57 7.21
N LEU A 13 -13.42 -9.97 7.44
CA LEU A 13 -13.70 -9.27 8.70
C LEU A 13 -14.87 -9.89 9.45
N GLU A 14 -14.55 -10.67 10.48
CA GLU A 14 -15.52 -11.19 11.47
C GLU A 14 -15.80 -10.18 12.59
N ASP A 15 -14.91 -9.18 12.77
CA ASP A 15 -15.04 -8.14 13.79
C ASP A 15 -16.10 -7.09 13.43
N PRO A 16 -17.13 -6.86 14.27
CA PRO A 16 -18.16 -5.86 14.03
C PRO A 16 -17.64 -4.43 13.89
N LEU A 17 -16.56 -4.06 14.58
CA LEU A 17 -15.97 -2.73 14.48
C LEU A 17 -15.30 -2.54 13.11
N ALA A 18 -14.50 -3.53 12.70
CA ALA A 18 -13.90 -3.56 11.38
C ALA A 18 -14.94 -3.54 10.25
N GLN A 19 -16.05 -4.27 10.40
CA GLN A 19 -17.18 -4.23 9.47
C GLN A 19 -17.84 -2.84 9.40
N GLY A 20 -18.04 -2.17 10.54
CA GLY A 20 -18.57 -0.80 10.58
C GLY A 20 -17.65 0.22 9.89
N LEU A 21 -16.33 0.04 10.02
CA LEU A 21 -15.35 0.84 9.30
C LEU A 21 -15.43 0.59 7.79
N LEU A 22 -15.49 -0.67 7.35
CA LEU A 22 -15.68 -0.99 5.93
C LEU A 22 -16.95 -0.40 5.35
N ASP A 23 -18.07 -0.50 6.05
CA ASP A 23 -19.35 0.08 5.60
C ASP A 23 -19.22 1.59 5.40
N THR A 24 -18.53 2.27 6.32
CA THR A 24 -18.26 3.71 6.23
C THR A 24 -17.39 4.04 5.02
N VAL A 25 -16.32 3.28 4.82
CA VAL A 25 -15.42 3.43 3.67
C VAL A 25 -16.17 3.18 2.36
N ASN A 26 -16.99 2.14 2.30
CA ASN A 26 -17.78 1.79 1.12
C ASN A 26 -18.81 2.89 0.79
N VAL A 27 -19.49 3.45 1.78
CA VAL A 27 -20.40 4.59 1.56
C VAL A 27 -19.64 5.81 1.06
N ALA A 28 -18.53 6.16 1.70
CA ALA A 28 -17.74 7.33 1.33
C ALA A 28 -17.15 7.21 -0.08
N PHE A 29 -16.71 6.01 -0.48
CA PHE A 29 -16.01 5.79 -1.74
C PHE A 29 -16.93 5.36 -2.89
N LEU A 30 -17.91 4.50 -2.62
CA LEU A 30 -18.77 3.86 -3.62
C LEU A 30 -20.24 4.31 -3.53
N GLY A 31 -20.59 5.14 -2.54
CA GLY A 31 -21.95 5.65 -2.34
C GLY A 31 -22.93 4.62 -1.78
N THR A 32 -22.47 3.45 -1.35
CA THR A 32 -23.31 2.36 -0.83
C THR A 32 -22.57 1.53 0.21
N ARG A 33 -23.28 1.00 1.21
CA ARG A 33 -22.72 0.05 2.20
C ARG A 33 -22.43 -1.33 1.59
N ALA A 34 -23.22 -1.71 0.59
CA ALA A 34 -23.16 -3.02 -0.04
C ALA A 34 -22.82 -2.87 -1.53
N PRO A 35 -21.56 -2.54 -1.88
CA PRO A 35 -21.13 -2.49 -3.26
C PRO A 35 -21.21 -3.88 -3.90
N SER A 36 -21.64 -3.93 -5.16
CA SER A 36 -21.63 -5.17 -5.94
C SER A 36 -20.18 -5.63 -6.21
N ALA A 37 -20.00 -6.93 -6.44
CA ALA A 37 -18.70 -7.48 -6.85
C ALA A 37 -18.11 -6.75 -8.07
N LYS A 38 -18.96 -6.35 -9.02
CA LYS A 38 -18.56 -5.55 -10.18
C LYS A 38 -18.01 -4.17 -9.78
N GLN A 39 -18.64 -3.50 -8.82
CA GLN A 39 -18.14 -2.22 -8.31
C GLN A 39 -16.80 -2.39 -7.61
N LEU A 40 -16.66 -3.42 -6.78
CA LEU A 40 -15.40 -3.72 -6.07
C LEU A 40 -14.24 -3.98 -7.05
N VAL A 41 -14.46 -4.84 -8.05
CA VAL A 41 -13.47 -5.12 -9.10
C VAL A 41 -13.14 -3.85 -9.89
N ALA A 42 -14.15 -3.05 -10.23
CA ALA A 42 -13.95 -1.82 -11.00
C ALA A 42 -13.09 -0.77 -10.27
N VAL A 43 -12.98 -0.84 -8.94
CA VAL A 43 -12.18 0.11 -8.15
C VAL A 43 -10.88 -0.46 -7.58
N SER A 44 -10.64 -1.78 -7.70
CA SER A 44 -9.39 -2.42 -7.27
C SER A 44 -8.21 -1.92 -8.12
N PRO A 45 -7.18 -1.26 -7.53
CA PRO A 45 -6.08 -0.65 -8.28
C PRO A 45 -5.26 -1.61 -9.15
N THR A 46 -5.15 -2.87 -8.72
CA THR A 46 -4.40 -3.94 -9.40
C THR A 46 -4.94 -4.24 -10.80
N HIS A 47 -6.24 -3.99 -11.04
CA HIS A 47 -6.87 -4.17 -12.35
C HIS A 47 -6.66 -3.00 -13.32
N HIS A 48 -6.05 -1.91 -12.86
CA HIS A 48 -5.83 -0.69 -13.65
C HIS A 48 -4.35 -0.48 -14.02
N VAL A 49 -3.49 -1.44 -13.72
CA VAL A 49 -2.10 -1.43 -14.18
C VAL A 49 -2.08 -1.60 -15.70
N SER A 50 -1.35 -0.72 -16.39
CA SER A 50 -1.26 -0.69 -17.86
C SER A 50 0.11 -0.17 -18.29
N ALA A 51 0.38 -0.15 -19.60
CA ALA A 51 1.61 0.42 -20.16
C ALA A 51 1.84 1.91 -19.81
N ASN A 52 0.79 2.63 -19.39
CA ASN A 52 0.89 4.03 -18.97
C ASN A 52 1.17 4.20 -17.48
N THR A 53 1.22 3.10 -16.72
CA THR A 53 1.50 3.12 -15.29
C THR A 53 2.96 3.55 -15.07
N PRO A 54 3.23 4.59 -14.25
CA PRO A 54 4.60 5.02 -13.99
C PRO A 54 5.33 4.00 -13.12
N PRO A 55 6.67 4.02 -13.11
CA PRO A 55 7.44 3.24 -12.14
C PRO A 55 7.00 3.50 -10.70
N MET A 56 6.94 2.46 -9.87
CA MET A 56 6.46 2.57 -8.48
C MET A 56 7.52 2.17 -7.46
N PHE A 57 7.54 2.87 -6.32
CA PHE A 57 8.18 2.43 -5.09
C PHE A 57 7.07 2.09 -4.10
N ILE A 58 7.10 0.89 -3.54
CA ILE A 58 6.08 0.40 -2.60
C ILE A 58 6.80 -0.08 -1.35
N TRP A 59 6.30 0.28 -0.17
CA TRP A 59 6.71 -0.33 1.08
C TRP A 59 5.49 -0.68 1.94
N ALA A 60 5.60 -1.72 2.76
CA ALA A 60 4.60 -2.08 3.75
C ALA A 60 5.24 -2.93 4.87
N THR A 61 4.49 -3.16 5.94
CA THR A 61 4.85 -4.14 6.97
C THR A 61 4.00 -5.40 6.82
N ALA A 62 4.57 -6.57 7.10
CA ALA A 62 3.85 -7.85 7.07
C ALA A 62 2.88 -7.98 8.25
N ALA A 63 3.20 -7.32 9.37
CA ALA A 63 2.39 -7.27 10.58
C ALA A 63 1.26 -6.22 10.56
N ASP A 64 1.01 -5.53 9.44
CA ASP A 64 -0.10 -4.58 9.31
C ASP A 64 -1.46 -5.30 9.46
N GLY A 65 -2.08 -5.12 10.63
CA GLY A 65 -3.37 -5.71 10.96
C GLY A 65 -4.59 -4.98 10.36
N LEU A 66 -4.41 -3.79 9.78
CA LEU A 66 -5.50 -3.02 9.19
C LEU A 66 -5.56 -3.17 7.66
N VAL A 67 -4.40 -3.19 6.99
CA VAL A 67 -4.29 -3.37 5.55
C VAL A 67 -3.33 -4.53 5.26
N PRO A 68 -3.85 -5.72 4.90
CA PRO A 68 -3.02 -6.89 4.70
C PRO A 68 -1.93 -6.67 3.65
N VAL A 69 -0.71 -7.13 3.93
CA VAL A 69 0.46 -7.01 3.03
C VAL A 69 0.21 -7.57 1.62
N ALA A 70 -0.75 -8.50 1.50
CA ALA A 70 -1.21 -9.05 0.23
C ALA A 70 -1.65 -7.99 -0.79
N HIS A 71 -2.10 -6.81 -0.34
CA HIS A 71 -2.43 -5.69 -1.22
C HIS A 71 -1.19 -5.20 -1.99
N SER A 72 -0.07 -5.00 -1.28
CA SER A 72 1.19 -4.55 -1.86
C SER A 72 1.83 -5.62 -2.75
N THR A 73 1.80 -6.89 -2.35
CA THR A 73 2.37 -7.97 -3.16
C THR A 73 1.57 -8.23 -4.44
N ARG A 74 0.23 -8.11 -4.41
CA ARG A 74 -0.59 -8.18 -5.64
C ARG A 74 -0.32 -7.03 -6.59
N MET A 75 -0.17 -5.80 -6.08
CA MET A 75 0.21 -4.67 -6.93
C MET A 75 1.58 -4.91 -7.58
N ALA A 76 2.56 -5.41 -6.83
CA ALA A 76 3.86 -5.78 -7.39
C ALA A 76 3.76 -6.85 -8.50
N ASN A 77 2.90 -7.87 -8.32
CA ASN A 77 2.65 -8.86 -9.37
C ASN A 77 2.04 -8.20 -10.62
N SER A 78 1.01 -7.35 -10.47
CA SER A 78 0.42 -6.65 -11.61
C SER A 78 1.41 -5.75 -12.35
N LEU A 79 2.32 -5.09 -11.61
CA LEU A 79 3.42 -4.29 -12.20
C LEU A 79 4.41 -5.17 -12.96
N ALA A 80 4.78 -6.33 -12.40
CA ALA A 80 5.67 -7.30 -13.04
C ALA A 80 5.07 -7.84 -14.34
N ASP A 81 3.80 -8.28 -14.31
CA ASP A 81 3.08 -8.81 -15.47
C ASP A 81 2.99 -7.79 -16.61
N ALA A 82 2.84 -6.51 -16.28
CA ALA A 82 2.80 -5.40 -17.24
C ALA A 82 4.19 -4.86 -17.63
N GLY A 83 5.29 -5.40 -17.09
CA GLY A 83 6.66 -4.94 -17.38
C GLY A 83 6.98 -3.54 -16.85
N ILE A 84 6.24 -3.05 -15.84
CA ILE A 84 6.43 -1.72 -15.27
C ILE A 84 7.56 -1.76 -14.23
N PRO A 85 8.59 -0.89 -14.29
CA PRO A 85 9.67 -0.91 -13.32
C PRO A 85 9.17 -0.59 -11.90
N PHE A 86 9.44 -1.46 -10.93
CA PHE A 86 9.03 -1.25 -9.54
C PHE A 86 10.11 -1.66 -8.54
N GLU A 87 9.98 -1.20 -7.30
CA GLU A 87 10.75 -1.68 -6.14
C GLU A 87 9.77 -1.87 -4.98
N LEU A 88 9.80 -3.03 -4.33
CA LEU A 88 8.92 -3.39 -3.20
C LEU A 88 9.78 -3.74 -1.98
N HIS A 89 9.47 -3.14 -0.84
CA HIS A 89 10.07 -3.47 0.46
C HIS A 89 8.98 -3.90 1.44
N ILE A 90 9.10 -5.12 1.96
CA ILE A 90 8.22 -5.64 3.00
C ILE A 90 9.05 -5.84 4.26
N PHE A 91 8.74 -5.08 5.31
CA PHE A 91 9.32 -5.25 6.64
C PHE A 91 8.49 -6.25 7.44
N GLU A 92 9.11 -7.05 8.30
CA GLU A 92 8.42 -8.13 9.02
C GLU A 92 7.44 -7.57 10.06
N GLU A 93 7.89 -6.59 10.83
CA GLU A 93 7.16 -6.02 11.97
C GLU A 93 6.62 -4.62 11.66
N GLY A 94 5.80 -4.10 12.58
CA GLY A 94 5.28 -2.73 12.54
C GLY A 94 3.78 -2.64 12.24
N GLN A 95 3.07 -1.83 13.03
CA GLN A 95 1.62 -1.63 12.89
C GLN A 95 1.25 -0.73 11.69
N HIS A 96 -0.04 -0.62 11.39
CA HIS A 96 -0.53 0.29 10.36
C HIS A 96 -0.11 1.75 10.66
N GLY A 97 0.32 2.48 9.62
CA GLY A 97 0.44 3.94 9.69
C GLY A 97 1.71 4.48 10.36
N LEU A 98 2.83 3.75 10.33
CA LEU A 98 4.10 4.18 10.97
C LEU A 98 4.68 5.50 10.44
N SER A 99 4.30 5.93 9.24
CA SER A 99 4.84 7.14 8.60
C SER A 99 6.38 7.06 8.46
N LEU A 100 7.17 7.87 9.16
CA LEU A 100 8.63 7.81 9.14
C LEU A 100 9.21 6.72 10.07
N ALA A 101 8.36 6.08 10.88
CA ALA A 101 8.70 5.03 11.85
C ALA A 101 9.79 5.45 12.86
N ASP A 102 9.94 6.76 13.07
CA ASP A 102 10.88 7.35 14.00
C ASP A 102 10.19 8.36 14.95
N GLN A 103 10.97 8.97 15.83
CA GLN A 103 10.46 9.91 16.84
C GLN A 103 9.77 11.14 16.24
N THR A 104 9.96 11.46 14.96
CA THR A 104 9.35 12.63 14.33
C THR A 104 7.86 12.42 14.05
N THR A 105 7.42 11.16 13.89
CA THR A 105 6.03 10.83 13.56
C THR A 105 5.36 9.90 14.57
N ALA A 106 6.12 9.24 15.44
CA ALA A 106 5.58 8.31 16.41
C ALA A 106 4.76 9.01 17.51
N GLY A 107 3.51 8.58 17.69
CA GLY A 107 2.64 8.92 18.82
C GLY A 107 2.86 8.03 20.05
N SER A 108 3.55 6.91 19.89
CA SER A 108 3.89 5.97 20.97
C SER A 108 5.19 5.21 20.69
N ILE A 109 5.78 4.58 21.71
CA ILE A 109 6.99 3.76 21.55
C ILE A 109 6.77 2.57 20.59
N LEU A 110 5.53 2.10 20.45
CA LEU A 110 5.17 0.99 19.58
C LEU A 110 5.20 1.36 18.08
N GLU A 111 5.31 2.65 17.77
CA GLU A 111 5.42 3.16 16.39
C GLU A 111 6.86 3.43 15.96
N LEU A 112 7.84 3.21 16.86
CA LEU A 112 9.25 3.24 16.51
C LEU A 112 9.65 1.89 15.92
N ASP A 113 10.11 1.91 14.68
CA ASP A 113 10.59 0.71 13.99
C ASP A 113 11.81 1.10 13.14
N ALA A 114 12.99 0.71 13.63
CA ALA A 114 14.25 1.07 12.99
C ALA A 114 14.45 0.40 11.63
N ASP A 115 13.81 -0.75 11.39
CA ASP A 115 13.88 -1.44 10.12
C ASP A 115 12.98 -0.75 9.11
N ALA A 116 11.71 -0.54 9.46
CA ALA A 116 10.76 0.19 8.62
C ALA A 116 11.26 1.61 8.32
N ALA A 117 11.86 2.33 9.29
CA ALA A 117 12.39 3.68 9.09
C ALA A 117 13.39 3.79 7.93
N GLN A 118 14.03 2.69 7.52
CA GLN A 118 14.94 2.67 6.38
C GLN A 118 14.22 2.95 5.04
N TRP A 119 12.90 2.76 4.96
CA TRP A 119 12.11 2.95 3.73
C TRP A 119 12.35 4.33 3.10
N ILE A 120 12.49 5.39 3.90
CA ILE A 120 12.65 6.76 3.39
C ILE A 120 14.00 6.94 2.70
N THR A 121 15.04 6.29 3.22
CA THR A 121 16.37 6.27 2.60
C THR A 121 16.36 5.46 1.31
N LEU A 122 15.68 4.30 1.32
CA LEU A 122 15.51 3.44 0.14
C LEU A 122 14.72 4.17 -0.96
N ALA A 123 13.62 4.84 -0.62
CA ALA A 123 12.83 5.66 -1.53
C ALA A 123 13.68 6.80 -2.11
N GLY A 124 14.49 7.47 -1.29
CA GLY A 124 15.43 8.49 -1.74
C GLY A 124 16.44 7.95 -2.77
N ASN A 125 17.02 6.78 -2.50
CA ASN A 125 17.91 6.10 -3.46
C ASN A 125 17.18 5.74 -4.76
N TRP A 126 15.96 5.22 -4.66
CA TRP A 126 15.12 4.87 -5.81
C TRP A 126 14.76 6.07 -6.69
N LEU A 127 14.48 7.23 -6.07
CA LEU A 127 14.22 8.50 -6.77
C LEU A 127 15.48 9.01 -7.47
N ARG A 128 16.66 8.95 -6.83
CA ARG A 128 17.92 9.39 -7.46
C ARG A 128 18.26 8.58 -8.71
N LYS A 129 17.97 7.28 -8.75
CA LYS A 129 18.13 6.45 -9.98
C LYS A 129 17.33 7.00 -11.18
N ARG A 130 16.28 7.79 -10.93
CA ARG A 130 15.33 8.28 -11.96
C ARG A 130 15.49 9.77 -12.27
N PHE A 131 15.88 10.57 -11.29
CA PHE A 131 15.87 12.03 -11.39
C PHE A 131 17.23 12.69 -11.18
N ALA A 132 18.27 11.94 -10.80
CA ALA A 132 19.59 12.52 -10.66
C ALA A 132 20.07 13.10 -12.00
N LEU A 133 20.67 14.28 -11.94
CA LEU A 133 21.33 14.89 -13.09
C LEU A 133 22.56 14.05 -13.45
N SER A 134 22.80 13.88 -14.74
CA SER A 134 24.02 13.25 -15.21
C SER A 134 25.23 14.10 -14.83
N ILE A 135 26.25 13.45 -14.27
CA ILE A 135 27.55 14.09 -14.06
C ILE A 135 28.34 13.90 -15.37
N PRO A 136 28.88 14.97 -15.97
CA PRO A 136 29.76 14.85 -17.12
C PRO A 136 30.98 13.99 -16.78
N ALA A 137 31.40 13.15 -17.72
CA ALA A 137 32.62 12.36 -17.62
C ALA A 137 33.88 13.23 -17.62
#